data_AF-A0A813WYQ4-F1
#
_entry.id   AF-A0A813WYQ4-F1
#
_cell.length_a   1.000
_cell.length_b   1.000
_cell.length_c   1.000
_cell.angle_alpha   90.00
_cell.angle_beta   90.00
_cell.angle_gamma   90.00
#
_symmetry.space_group_name_H-M   'P 1'
#
loop_
_entity.id
_entity.type
_entity.pdbx_description
1 polymer ?
#
loop_
_entity_poly.entity_id
_entity_poly.type
_entity_poly.pdbx_seq_one_letter_code
_entity_poly.pdbx_strand_id
1 'polypeptide(L)'
;MLFGTTGYTKLTDFGFAKIVSSRIYTLCGTAQYLVPEILSQKGYGKGVDWWTDAWCFHLQREYKFSKYFSDYCRDLIRHLLQSDTSRRFGCLSNGTSDIKSHKWFKNMNWIALYHKNIRPEYVPQILERHELEFFENKTELNIQKSPTMLFPEEFEDF
;
A
#
# COMPACT_ATOMS: atom_id res chain seq x y z
N MET A 1 -3.44 -5.04 -3.86
CA MET A 1 -3.70 -3.95 -4.84
C MET A 1 -4.20 -4.57 -6.13
N LEU A 2 -5.28 -4.06 -6.74
CA LEU A 2 -5.88 -4.59 -7.97
C LEU A 2 -5.96 -3.50 -9.05
N PHE A 3 -5.93 -3.87 -10.33
CA PHE A 3 -6.25 -2.96 -11.43
C PHE A 3 -7.75 -2.98 -11.72
N GLY A 4 -8.37 -1.81 -11.84
CA GLY A 4 -9.74 -1.69 -12.35
C GLY A 4 -9.79 -1.78 -13.88
N THR A 5 -11.00 -1.97 -14.41
CA THR A 5 -11.28 -1.97 -15.86
C THR A 5 -10.87 -0.68 -16.56
N THR A 6 -10.76 0.43 -15.82
CA THR A 6 -10.31 1.72 -16.35
C THR A 6 -8.79 1.90 -16.30
N GLY A 7 -8.03 0.91 -15.84
CA GLY A 7 -6.58 0.97 -15.62
C GLY A 7 -6.16 1.63 -14.30
N TYR A 8 -7.09 2.23 -13.57
CA TYR A 8 -6.82 2.81 -12.25
C TYR A 8 -6.73 1.74 -11.17
N THR A 9 -5.77 1.91 -10.27
CA THR A 9 -5.57 1.06 -9.11
C THR A 9 -6.73 1.13 -8.12
N LYS A 10 -7.09 -0.02 -7.56
CA LYS A 10 -8.01 -0.19 -6.43
C LYS A 10 -7.27 -0.82 -5.25
N LEU A 11 -7.38 -0.20 -4.08
CA LEU A 11 -6.95 -0.80 -2.82
C LEU A 11 -7.99 -1.84 -2.39
N THR A 12 -7.51 -2.94 -1.84
CA THR A 12 -8.30 -4.05 -1.32
C THR A 12 -7.57 -4.59 -0.09
N ASP A 13 -8.23 -5.47 0.66
CA ASP A 13 -7.72 -6.04 1.91
C ASP A 13 -7.47 -4.98 2.99
N PHE A 14 -8.54 -4.64 3.71
CA PHE A 14 -8.52 -3.69 4.83
C PHE A 14 -8.44 -4.38 6.19
N GLY A 15 -8.02 -5.66 6.24
CA GLY A 15 -7.99 -6.44 7.48
C GLY A 15 -7.09 -5.87 8.59
N PHE A 16 -6.11 -5.04 8.23
CA PHE A 16 -5.26 -4.31 9.18
C PHE A 16 -5.52 -2.80 9.23
N ALA A 17 -6.51 -2.31 8.48
CA ALA A 17 -6.88 -0.90 8.53
C ALA A 17 -7.44 -0.55 9.92
N LYS A 18 -6.96 0.54 10.51
CA LYS A 18 -7.37 0.96 11.85
C LYS A 18 -7.50 2.47 11.92
N ILE A 19 -8.53 2.94 12.61
CA ILE A 19 -8.65 4.36 12.98
C ILE A 19 -7.71 4.60 14.16
N VAL A 20 -6.73 5.48 13.97
CA VAL A 20 -5.64 5.68 14.92
C VAL A 20 -5.50 7.16 15.28
N SER A 21 -5.64 7.47 16.57
CA SER A 21 -5.42 8.81 17.15
C SER A 21 -4.07 8.97 17.85
N SER A 22 -3.47 7.86 18.32
CA SER A 22 -2.20 7.81 19.04
C SER A 22 -1.32 6.63 18.57
N ARG A 23 -0.13 6.42 19.14
CA ARG A 23 0.74 5.32 18.71
C ARG A 23 0.10 3.95 18.99
N ILE A 24 0.28 3.02 18.06
CA ILE A 24 -0.17 1.63 18.16
C ILE A 24 1.01 0.66 18.27
N TYR A 25 0.75 -0.55 18.77
CA TYR A 25 1.79 -1.54 19.12
C TYR A 25 1.53 -2.93 18.55
N THR A 26 0.40 -3.14 17.85
CA THR A 26 0.07 -4.44 17.26
C THR A 26 1.12 -4.84 16.23
N LEU A 27 1.72 -6.02 16.41
CA LEU A 27 2.61 -6.61 15.40
C LEU A 27 1.75 -7.25 14.31
N CYS A 28 1.57 -6.55 13.19
CA CYS A 28 0.83 -7.03 12.03
C CYS A 28 1.51 -6.59 10.73
N GLY A 29 1.18 -7.27 9.63
CA GLY A 29 1.77 -7.05 8.30
C GLY A 29 2.48 -8.28 7.76
N THR A 30 2.84 -8.23 6.48
CA THR A 30 3.65 -9.29 5.85
C THR A 30 5.11 -9.09 6.23
N ALA A 31 5.81 -10.16 6.64
CA ALA A 31 7.18 -10.09 7.16
C ALA A 31 8.14 -9.27 6.29
N GLN A 32 8.03 -9.38 4.97
CA GLN A 32 8.87 -8.65 4.02
C GLN A 32 8.64 -7.14 3.98
N TYR A 33 7.49 -6.64 4.44
CA TYR A 33 7.13 -5.21 4.46
C TYR A 33 7.26 -4.59 5.85
N LEU A 34 7.66 -5.36 6.86
CA LEU A 34 7.74 -4.88 8.23
C LEU A 34 8.78 -3.77 8.37
N VAL A 35 8.37 -2.73 9.08
CA VAL A 35 9.12 -1.49 9.27
C VAL A 35 10.00 -1.61 10.52
N PRO A 36 11.21 -1.00 10.57
CA PRO A 36 12.13 -1.15 11.70
C PRO A 36 11.53 -0.84 13.08
N GLU A 37 10.66 0.17 13.20
CA GLU A 37 10.00 0.49 14.48
C GLU A 37 9.03 -0.60 14.95
N ILE A 38 8.34 -1.28 14.04
CA ILE A 38 7.45 -2.42 14.35
C ILE A 38 8.29 -3.60 14.87
N LEU A 39 9.39 -3.90 14.17
CA LEU A 39 10.33 -4.96 14.57
C LEU A 39 10.98 -4.69 15.93
N SER A 40 11.23 -3.41 16.22
CA SER A 40 11.80 -2.95 17.49
C SER A 40 10.75 -2.80 18.60
N GLN A 41 9.49 -3.20 18.37
CA GLN A 41 8.36 -3.06 19.28
C GLN A 41 8.17 -1.63 19.82
N LYS A 42 8.58 -0.63 19.03
CA LYS A 42 8.33 0.77 19.35
C LYS A 42 6.92 1.11 18.88
N GLY A 43 6.20 1.89 19.69
CA GLY A 43 4.88 2.39 19.28
C GLY A 43 5.01 3.13 17.95
N TYR A 44 4.21 2.78 16.97
CA TYR A 44 4.27 3.33 15.61
C TYR A 44 3.00 4.09 15.25
N GLY A 45 3.06 4.86 14.17
CA GLY A 45 1.93 5.65 13.66
C GLY A 45 1.84 5.53 12.14
N LYS A 46 1.17 6.49 11.50
CA LYS A 46 0.92 6.51 10.04
C LYS A 46 2.18 6.52 9.16
N GLY A 47 3.35 6.71 9.75
CA GLY A 47 4.64 6.69 9.05
C GLY A 47 5.04 5.33 8.47
N VAL A 48 4.45 4.25 8.97
CA VAL A 48 4.75 2.88 8.50
C VAL A 48 4.23 2.63 7.08
N ASP A 49 3.15 3.31 6.69
CA ASP A 49 2.56 3.20 5.35
C ASP A 49 3.54 3.75 4.30
N TRP A 50 4.16 4.90 4.56
CA TRP A 50 5.15 5.52 3.66
C TRP A 50 6.41 4.67 3.46
N TRP A 51 6.85 3.97 4.51
CA TRP A 51 7.94 3.00 4.38
C TRP A 51 7.52 1.84 3.49
N THR A 52 6.36 1.26 3.77
CA THR A 52 5.82 0.11 3.03
C THR A 52 5.66 0.43 1.55
N ASP A 53 5.15 1.62 1.22
CA ASP A 53 5.03 2.09 -0.17
C ASP A 53 6.39 2.11 -0.88
N ALA A 54 7.40 2.73 -0.28
CA ALA A 54 8.73 2.81 -0.87
C ALA A 54 9.43 1.45 -0.96
N TRP A 55 9.20 0.59 0.03
CA TRP A 55 9.76 -0.75 0.07
C TRP A 55 9.14 -1.65 -1.02
N CYS A 56 7.84 -1.53 -1.27
CA CYS A 56 7.18 -2.15 -2.43
C CYS A 56 7.86 -1.74 -3.74
N PHE A 57 8.10 -0.43 -3.94
CA PHE A 57 8.79 0.05 -5.15
C PHE A 57 10.25 -0.43 -5.25
N HIS A 58 10.94 -0.56 -4.12
CA HIS A 58 12.32 -1.03 -4.07
C HIS A 58 12.43 -2.54 -4.38
N LEU A 59 11.64 -3.37 -3.68
CA LEU A 59 11.77 -4.83 -3.75
C LEU A 59 11.22 -5.46 -5.03
N GLN A 60 10.36 -4.78 -5.78
CA GLN A 60 9.90 -5.30 -7.07
C GLN A 60 11.04 -5.51 -8.09
N ARG A 61 12.27 -4.99 -7.84
CA ARG A 61 13.35 -4.97 -8.84
C ARG A 61 14.76 -5.36 -8.34
N GLU A 62 14.87 -6.14 -7.26
CA GLU A 62 16.11 -6.62 -6.58
C GLU A 62 16.57 -5.77 -5.37
N TYR A 63 17.37 -6.38 -4.46
CA TYR A 63 17.97 -5.76 -3.27
C TYR A 63 18.93 -4.58 -3.56
N LYS A 64 19.16 -4.26 -4.83
CA LYS A 64 19.95 -3.11 -5.28
C LYS A 64 19.05 -2.22 -6.12
N PHE A 65 19.22 -0.90 -5.99
CA PHE A 65 18.53 0.03 -6.89
C PHE A 65 18.82 -0.34 -8.33
N SER A 66 17.75 -0.65 -9.06
CA SER A 66 17.85 -0.92 -10.49
C SER A 66 18.54 0.25 -11.19
N LYS A 67 19.48 -0.05 -12.10
CA LYS A 67 20.14 0.98 -12.92
C LYS A 67 19.15 1.83 -13.74
N TYR A 68 17.93 1.34 -13.95
CA TYR A 68 16.86 2.02 -14.64
C TYR A 68 16.15 3.09 -13.82
N PHE A 69 16.41 3.18 -12.51
CA PHE A 69 15.81 4.25 -11.70
C PHE A 69 16.51 5.58 -12.00
N SER A 70 15.73 6.65 -12.10
CA SER A 70 16.29 8.00 -12.15
C SER A 70 16.90 8.37 -10.80
N ASP A 71 17.82 9.35 -10.78
CA ASP A 71 18.36 9.87 -9.52
C ASP A 71 17.26 10.42 -8.61
N TYR A 72 16.25 11.07 -9.19
CA TYR A 72 15.08 11.54 -8.45
C TYR A 72 14.26 10.39 -7.84
N CYS A 73 14.15 9.24 -8.52
CA CYS A 73 13.45 8.08 -7.96
C CYS A 73 14.21 7.50 -6.77
N ARG A 74 15.53 7.31 -6.93
CA ARG A 74 16.41 6.84 -5.84
C ARG A 74 16.37 7.80 -4.64
N ASP A 75 16.39 9.11 -4.90
CA ASP A 75 16.34 10.14 -3.87
C ASP A 75 15.02 10.10 -3.08
N LEU A 76 13.88 9.98 -3.77
CA LEU A 76 12.58 9.82 -3.11
C LEU A 76 12.54 8.57 -2.24
N ILE A 77 12.98 7.42 -2.77
CA ILE A 77 12.98 6.15 -2.03
C ILE A 77 13.87 6.26 -0.78
N ARG A 78 15.02 6.94 -0.85
CA ARG A 78 15.87 7.17 0.33
C ARG A 78 15.14 7.98 1.40
N HIS A 79 14.38 9.01 1.03
CA HIS A 79 13.62 9.82 2.01
C HIS A 79 12.44 9.07 2.64
N LEU A 80 11.87 8.09 1.94
CA LEU A 80 10.78 7.25 2.46
C LEU A 80 11.30 6.05 3.28
N LEU A 81 12.44 5.47 2.89
CA LEU A 81 13.12 4.39 3.62
C LEU A 81 14.06 4.92 4.72
N GLN A 82 13.57 5.86 5.52
CA GLN A 82 14.27 6.36 6.71
C GLN A 82 13.86 5.59 7.95
N SER A 83 14.82 4.97 8.65
CA SER A 83 14.56 4.24 9.90
C SER A 83 14.14 5.19 11.03
N ASP A 84 14.66 6.42 11.01
CA ASP A 84 14.22 7.50 11.88
C ASP A 84 12.95 8.15 11.30
N THR A 85 11.82 7.94 11.99
CA THR A 85 10.52 8.51 11.57
C THR A 85 10.53 10.04 11.55
N SER A 86 11.40 10.71 12.32
CA SER A 86 11.50 12.19 12.32
C SER A 86 12.15 12.75 11.06
N ARG A 87 12.73 11.88 10.21
CA ARG A 87 13.37 12.23 8.93
C ARG A 87 12.62 11.64 7.73
N ARG A 88 11.61 10.80 7.99
CA ARG A 88 10.85 10.11 6.94
C ARG A 88 9.85 11.06 6.30
N PHE A 89 9.86 11.13 4.97
CA PHE A 89 8.83 11.87 4.24
C PHE A 89 7.43 11.34 4.56
N GLY A 90 6.46 12.25 4.68
CA GLY A 90 5.13 11.93 5.17
C GLY A 90 4.97 12.00 6.70
N CYS A 91 6.08 11.99 7.46
CA CYS A 91 6.10 12.16 8.92
C CYS A 91 6.59 13.55 9.38
N LEU A 92 7.13 14.36 8.48
CA LEU A 92 7.63 15.70 8.76
C LEU A 92 6.47 16.70 8.93
N SER A 93 6.79 17.94 9.30
CA SER A 93 5.80 19.01 9.50
C SER A 93 4.95 19.30 8.25
N ASN A 94 5.49 19.11 7.05
CA ASN A 94 4.77 19.30 5.80
C ASN A 94 3.96 18.07 5.37
N GLY A 95 4.07 16.95 6.11
CA GLY A 95 3.35 15.71 5.86
C GLY A 95 3.52 15.20 4.44
N THR A 96 2.39 14.96 3.76
CA THR A 96 2.39 14.42 2.38
C THR A 96 2.90 15.40 1.32
N SER A 97 3.04 16.69 1.65
CA SER A 97 3.49 17.70 0.71
C SER A 97 4.96 17.52 0.33
N ASP A 98 5.80 16.99 1.22
CA ASP A 98 7.21 16.68 0.90
C ASP A 98 7.31 15.60 -0.19
N ILE A 99 6.36 14.67 -0.21
CA ILE A 99 6.25 13.63 -1.24
C ILE A 99 5.71 14.23 -2.53
N LYS A 100 4.57 14.94 -2.46
CA LYS A 100 3.87 15.47 -3.64
C LYS A 100 4.67 16.52 -4.43
N SER A 101 5.52 17.28 -3.73
CA SER A 101 6.37 18.32 -4.32
C SER A 101 7.76 17.83 -4.74
N HIS A 102 8.09 16.56 -4.46
CA HIS A 102 9.39 15.99 -4.80
C HIS A 102 9.66 16.03 -6.31
N LYS A 103 10.93 16.21 -6.72
CA LYS A 103 11.33 16.33 -8.13
C LYS A 103 10.92 15.13 -8.99
N TRP A 104 10.78 13.95 -8.38
CA TRP A 104 10.26 12.76 -9.05
C TRP A 104 8.82 12.94 -9.56
N PHE A 105 8.00 13.69 -8.84
CA PHE A 105 6.61 14.02 -9.19
C PHE A 105 6.46 15.40 -9.85
N LYS A 106 7.54 16.02 -10.34
CA LYS A 106 7.52 17.39 -10.90
C LYS A 106 6.42 17.61 -11.95
N ASN A 107 6.15 16.61 -12.79
CA ASN A 107 5.18 16.70 -13.89
C ASN A 107 3.83 16.04 -13.53
N MET A 108 3.61 15.66 -12.27
CA MET A 108 2.38 14.99 -11.84
C MET A 108 1.27 16.01 -11.59
N ASN A 109 0.17 15.89 -12.33
CA ASN A 109 -1.05 16.64 -12.04
C ASN A 109 -1.94 15.85 -11.06
N TRP A 110 -1.76 16.11 -9.76
CA TRP A 110 -2.49 15.42 -8.69
C TRP A 110 -4.01 15.58 -8.76
N ILE A 111 -4.49 16.73 -9.23
CA ILE A 111 -5.93 17.00 -9.37
C ILE A 111 -6.51 16.19 -10.53
N ALA A 112 -5.84 16.16 -11.67
CA ALA A 112 -6.24 15.32 -12.80
C ALA A 112 -6.19 13.83 -12.42
N LEU A 113 -5.18 13.40 -11.66
CA LEU A 113 -5.10 12.02 -11.15
C LEU A 113 -6.30 11.68 -10.25
N TYR A 114 -6.64 12.56 -9.32
CA TYR A 114 -7.77 12.38 -8.40
C TYR A 114 -9.11 12.27 -9.15
N HIS A 115 -9.34 13.13 -10.13
CA HIS A 115 -10.53 13.09 -11.00
C HIS A 115 -10.50 11.99 -12.05
N LYS A 116 -9.44 11.18 -12.10
CA LYS A 116 -9.23 10.12 -13.09
C LYS A 116 -9.16 10.61 -14.55
N ASN A 117 -8.65 11.83 -14.75
CA ASN A 117 -8.48 12.48 -16.04
C ASN A 117 -7.11 12.23 -16.69
N ILE A 118 -6.23 11.46 -16.05
CA ILE A 118 -4.97 11.01 -16.64
C ILE A 118 -5.22 9.68 -17.37
N ARG A 119 -4.70 9.50 -18.58
CA ARG A 119 -4.78 8.20 -19.25
C ARG A 119 -3.80 7.22 -18.58
N PRO A 120 -4.25 6.07 -18.04
CA PRO A 120 -3.33 5.05 -17.52
C PRO A 120 -2.48 4.45 -18.63
N GLU A 121 -1.22 4.14 -18.32
CA GLU A 121 -0.31 3.48 -19.27
C GLU A 121 -0.77 2.06 -19.60
N TYR A 122 -1.33 1.35 -18.61
CA TYR A 122 -1.88 0.02 -18.74
C TYR A 122 -3.36 0.01 -18.38
N VAL A 123 -4.17 -0.56 -19.28
CA VAL A 123 -5.58 -0.86 -19.06
C VAL A 123 -5.75 -2.35 -19.36
N PRO A 124 -6.19 -3.17 -18.39
CA PRO A 124 -6.38 -4.60 -18.61
C PRO A 124 -7.45 -4.81 -19.68
N GLN A 125 -7.16 -5.69 -20.64
CA GLN A 125 -8.14 -6.10 -21.65
C GLN A 125 -9.02 -7.18 -21.02
N ILE A 126 -10.26 -6.82 -20.74
CA ILE A 126 -11.27 -7.72 -20.17
C ILE A 126 -12.37 -7.85 -21.23
N LEU A 127 -12.54 -9.03 -21.82
CA LEU A 127 -13.59 -9.30 -22.82
C LEU A 127 -14.94 -9.52 -22.11
N GLU A 128 -14.93 -10.15 -20.94
CA GLU A 128 -16.14 -10.45 -20.15
C GLU A 128 -16.04 -10.08 -18.67
N ARG A 129 -17.19 -9.67 -18.09
CA ARG A 129 -17.28 -9.16 -16.71
C ARG A 129 -16.80 -10.14 -15.63
N HIS A 130 -16.77 -11.44 -15.92
CA HIS A 130 -16.39 -12.51 -14.98
C HIS A 130 -15.09 -13.21 -15.38
N GLU A 131 -14.26 -12.59 -16.20
CA GLU A 131 -12.94 -13.14 -16.51
C GLU A 131 -12.07 -13.23 -15.25
N LEU A 132 -11.71 -14.46 -14.92
CA LEU A 132 -10.83 -14.80 -13.80
C LEU A 132 -9.40 -15.13 -14.27
N GLU A 133 -9.09 -14.94 -15.56
CA GLU A 133 -7.78 -15.27 -16.14
C GLU A 133 -6.61 -14.51 -15.51
N PHE A 134 -6.88 -13.34 -14.91
CA PHE A 134 -5.90 -12.55 -14.16
C PHE A 134 -5.72 -13.03 -12.71
N PHE A 135 -6.43 -14.07 -12.28
CA PHE A 135 -6.37 -14.65 -10.94
C PHE A 135 -5.88 -16.10 -11.01
N GLU A 136 -5.16 -16.52 -9.96
CA GLU A 136 -4.75 -17.91 -9.83
C GLU A 136 -5.97 -18.82 -9.65
N ASN A 137 -6.00 -19.93 -10.38
CA ASN A 137 -6.97 -20.99 -10.14
C ASN A 137 -6.74 -21.59 -8.76
N LYS A 138 -7.69 -21.37 -7.85
CA LYS A 138 -7.70 -21.99 -6.53
C LYS A 138 -8.73 -23.11 -6.49
N THR A 139 -8.41 -24.18 -5.78
CA THR A 139 -9.37 -25.26 -5.52
C THR A 139 -10.58 -24.68 -4.81
N GLU A 140 -11.77 -24.92 -5.36
CA GLU A 140 -13.01 -24.52 -4.70
C GLU A 140 -13.11 -25.25 -3.36
N LEU A 141 -13.15 -24.48 -2.29
CA LEU A 141 -13.43 -24.99 -0.97
C LEU A 141 -14.94 -25.21 -0.87
N ASN A 142 -15.35 -26.38 -0.39
CA ASN A 142 -16.75 -26.60 -0.02
C ASN A 142 -17.06 -25.82 1.26
N ILE A 143 -17.59 -24.60 1.10
CA ILE A 143 -17.96 -23.73 2.22
C ILE A 143 -19.21 -24.31 2.88
N GLN A 144 -19.01 -25.01 4.00
CA GLN A 144 -20.10 -25.52 4.81
C GLN A 144 -20.60 -24.46 5.78
N LYS A 145 -21.91 -24.20 5.77
CA LYS A 145 -22.54 -23.35 6.78
C LYS A 145 -22.75 -24.15 8.06
N SER A 146 -22.32 -23.59 9.19
CA SER A 146 -22.64 -24.13 10.50
C SER A 146 -24.16 -24.13 10.72
N PRO A 147 -24.75 -25.15 11.36
CA PRO A 147 -26.16 -25.15 11.74
C PRO A 147 -26.46 -24.18 12.89
N THR A 148 -25.43 -23.68 13.58
CA THR A 148 -25.54 -22.76 14.71
C THR A 148 -24.71 -21.50 14.48
N MET A 149 -25.17 -20.39 15.06
CA MET A 149 -24.42 -19.13 15.07
C MET A 149 -23.21 -19.27 15.99
N LEU A 150 -22.03 -19.09 15.42
CA LEU A 150 -20.77 -19.10 16.15
C LEU A 150 -20.35 -17.65 16.43
N PHE A 151 -19.87 -17.39 17.64
CA PHE A 151 -19.32 -16.10 18.06
C PHE A 151 -20.29 -14.90 17.93
N PRO A 152 -21.55 -15.01 18.40
CA PRO A 152 -22.52 -13.93 18.25
C PRO A 152 -22.13 -12.65 19.00
N GLU A 153 -21.41 -12.77 20.12
CA GLU A 153 -20.97 -11.62 20.92
C GLU A 153 -19.77 -10.91 20.28
N GLU A 154 -18.82 -11.68 19.73
CA GLU A 154 -17.58 -11.13 19.16
C GLU A 154 -17.78 -10.40 17.82
N PHE A 155 -18.89 -10.69 17.11
CA PHE A 155 -19.25 -10.07 15.83
C PHE A 155 -20.56 -9.29 15.90
N GLU A 156 -21.01 -8.86 17.08
CA GLU A 156 -22.26 -8.09 17.25
C GLU A 156 -22.27 -6.79 16.42
N ASP A 157 -21.11 -6.14 16.30
CA ASP A 157 -20.92 -4.86 15.59
C ASP A 157 -20.43 -5.02 14.13
N PHE A 158 -20.47 -6.23 13.56
CA PHE A 158 -20.05 -6.50 12.17
C PHE A 158 -21.18 -6.24 11.16
#